data_AF-A0A3M5TUQ1-F1
#
_entry.id   AF-A0A3M5TUQ1-F1
#
_cell.length_a   1.000
_cell.length_b   1.000
_cell.length_c   1.000
_cell.angle_alpha   90.00
_cell.angle_beta   90.00
_cell.angle_gamma   90.00
#
_symmetry.space_group_name_H-M   'P 1'
#
loop_
_entity.id
_entity.type
_entity.pdbx_description
1 polymer ?
#
loop_
_entity_poly.entity_id
_entity_poly.type
_entity_poly.pdbx_seq_one_letter_code
_entity_poly.pdbx_strand_id
1 'polypeptide(L)' 'LVACSLQLPHPLHFLHLPRSNVVLTHLDSQGRANMVDVTDKTVTSREAVAEALVRMLPATLQMIVSGGHPKGDVF' A
#
# COMPACT_ATOMS: atom_id res chain seq x y z
N LEU A 1 33.58 14.53 11.24
CA LEU A 1 33.71 15.96 10.87
C LEU A 1 33.24 16.06 9.43
N VAL A 2 31.94 16.04 9.13
CA VAL A 2 30.95 17.11 9.36
C VAL A 2 29.64 16.50 9.89
N ALA A 3 29.08 17.13 10.91
CA ALA A 3 27.81 16.78 11.51
C ALA A 3 26.65 17.15 10.59
N CYS A 4 25.71 16.24 10.36
CA CYS A 4 24.34 16.60 10.01
C CYS A 4 23.39 15.90 10.99
N SER A 5 23.41 16.46 12.20
CA SER A 5 22.40 16.31 13.22
C SER A 5 21.09 16.95 12.76
N LEU A 6 20.32 16.27 11.92
CA LEU A 6 18.88 16.53 11.81
C LEU A 6 18.17 15.58 12.76
N GLN A 7 18.22 15.99 14.02
CA GLN A 7 17.27 15.67 15.06
C GLN A 7 15.86 15.79 14.45
N LEU A 8 15.18 14.67 14.21
CA LEU A 8 13.75 14.70 13.91
C LEU A 8 13.04 15.14 15.19
N PRO A 9 12.43 16.34 15.28
CA PRO A 9 11.48 16.57 16.34
C PRO A 9 10.17 15.94 15.85
N HIS A 10 9.45 15.34 16.78
CA HIS A 10 8.04 14.94 16.70
C HIS A 10 7.85 13.42 16.66
N PRO A 11 7.16 12.84 17.67
CA PRO A 11 6.68 11.48 17.56
C PRO A 11 5.76 11.43 16.35
N LEU A 12 5.90 10.40 15.51
CA LEU A 12 4.87 10.03 14.55
C LEU A 12 3.62 9.64 15.35
N HIS A 13 2.85 10.66 15.75
CA HIS A 13 1.48 10.53 16.19
C HIS A 13 0.76 9.95 14.97
N PHE A 14 0.62 8.63 14.96
CA PHE A 14 -0.33 7.93 14.12
C PHE A 14 -1.66 8.62 14.40
N LEU A 15 -2.07 9.53 13.52
CA LEU A 15 -3.39 10.13 13.57
C LEU A 15 -4.35 8.94 13.60
N HIS A 16 -4.91 8.69 14.78
CA HIS A 16 -6.00 7.74 14.95
C HIS A 16 -7.17 8.39 14.22
N LEU A 17 -7.23 8.15 12.91
CA LEU A 17 -8.38 8.55 12.11
C LEU A 17 -9.60 7.96 12.81
N PRO A 18 -10.62 8.78 13.15
CA PRO A 18 -11.82 8.26 13.76
C PRO A 18 -12.33 7.18 12.81
N ARG A 19 -12.53 5.95 13.33
CA ARG A 19 -13.21 4.91 12.59
C ARG A 19 -14.61 5.43 12.28
N SER A 20 -14.78 6.02 11.11
CA SER A 20 -16.10 6.22 10.52
C SER A 20 -16.76 4.84 10.53
N ASN A 21 -17.93 4.75 11.17
CA ASN A 21 -18.71 3.52 11.19
C ASN A 21 -19.26 3.28 9.77
N VAL A 22 -18.38 2.78 8.89
CA VAL A 22 -18.66 2.53 7.48
C VAL A 22 -19.22 1.13 7.39
N VAL A 23 -20.45 1.02 6.89
CA VAL A 23 -21.04 -0.26 6.53
C VAL A 23 -20.21 -0.84 5.38
N LEU A 24 -19.59 -2.00 5.62
CA LEU A 24 -18.80 -2.70 4.61
C LEU A 24 -19.73 -3.30 3.57
N THR A 25 -19.55 -2.94 2.30
CA THR A 25 -20.42 -3.41 1.21
C THR A 25 -20.05 -4.79 0.70
N HIS A 26 -18.80 -5.21 0.86
CA HIS A 26 -18.30 -6.51 0.36
C HIS A 26 -18.43 -7.64 1.39
N LEU A 27 -19.05 -7.39 2.55
CA LEU A 27 -19.30 -8.38 3.59
C LEU A 27 -20.80 -8.46 3.90
N ASP A 28 -21.28 -9.65 4.20
CA ASP A 28 -22.64 -9.85 4.72
C ASP A 28 -22.73 -9.59 6.25
N SER A 29 -23.92 -9.75 6.83
CA SER A 29 -24.16 -9.54 8.27
C SER A 29 -23.42 -10.55 9.17
N GLN A 30 -22.90 -11.63 8.60
CA GLN A 30 -22.11 -12.65 9.28
C GLN A 30 -20.59 -12.46 9.02
N GLY A 31 -20.20 -11.39 8.31
CA GLY A 31 -18.81 -11.09 7.97
C GLY A 31 -18.23 -11.96 6.85
N ARG A 32 -19.07 -12.66 6.08
CA ARG A 32 -18.64 -13.46 4.92
C ARG A 32 -18.56 -12.58 3.68
N ALA A 33 -17.65 -12.91 2.77
CA ALA A 33 -17.52 -12.19 1.50
C ALA A 33 -18.81 -12.27 0.67
N ASN A 34 -19.28 -11.12 0.18
CA ASN A 34 -20.43 -10.99 -0.69
C ASN A 34 -20.11 -10.00 -1.82
N MET A 35 -20.39 -10.39 -3.07
CA MET A 35 -20.16 -9.50 -4.22
C MET A 35 -21.29 -8.47 -4.29
N VAL A 36 -20.93 -7.19 -4.38
CA VAL A 36 -21.89 -6.10 -4.49
C VAL A 36 -22.50 -6.11 -5.89
N ASP A 37 -23.84 -6.11 -5.97
CA ASP A 37 -24.53 -5.91 -7.25
C ASP A 37 -24.28 -4.48 -7.78
N VAL A 38 -23.87 -4.41 -9.04
CA VAL A 38 -23.56 -3.17 -9.76
C VAL A 38 -24.39 -2.99 -11.03
N THR A 39 -25.38 -3.87 -11.27
CA THR A 39 -26.14 -3.95 -12.53
C THR A 39 -26.82 -2.63 -12.90
N ASP A 40 -27.44 -1.97 -11.92
CA ASP A 40 -28.18 -0.71 -12.15
C ASP A 40 -27.29 0.55 -12.11
N LYS A 41 -25.95 0.40 -11.97
CA LYS A 41 -25.05 1.55 -11.92
C LYS A 41 -24.82 2.08 -13.33
N THR A 42 -24.99 3.39 -13.51
CA THR A 42 -24.65 4.05 -14.77
C THR A 42 -23.17 3.85 -15.10
N VAL A 43 -22.90 3.45 -16.34
CA VAL A 43 -21.54 3.31 -16.86
C VAL A 43 -20.92 4.70 -17.00
N THR A 44 -19.75 4.88 -16.39
CA THR A 44 -18.95 6.12 -16.48
C THR A 44 -17.48 5.76 -16.73
N SER A 45 -16.72 6.60 -17.42
CA SER A 45 -15.27 6.44 -17.48
C SER A 45 -14.66 6.67 -16.10
N ARG A 46 -13.85 5.71 -15.62
CA ARG A 46 -13.19 5.77 -14.31
C ARG A 46 -11.77 5.26 -14.45
N GLU A 47 -10.84 5.99 -13.85
CA GLU A 47 -9.43 5.64 -13.78
C GLU A 47 -8.97 5.70 -12.32
N ALA A 48 -8.08 4.78 -11.95
CA ALA A 48 -7.43 4.78 -10.65
C ALA A 48 -5.94 4.45 -10.84
N VAL A 49 -5.09 5.21 -10.17
CA VAL A 49 -3.63 4.98 -10.13
C VAL A 49 -3.28 4.47 -8.75
N ALA A 50 -2.46 3.42 -8.69
CA ALA A 50 -1.94 2.86 -7.45
C ALA A 50 -0.41 2.74 -7.53
N GLU A 51 0.25 2.96 -6.40
CA GLU A 51 1.69 2.79 -6.22
C GLU A 51 1.97 1.89 -5.01
N ALA A 52 3.13 1.24 -5.02
CA ALA A 52 3.58 0.41 -3.91
C ALA A 52 5.09 0.59 -3.68
N LEU A 53 5.51 0.39 -2.43
CA LEU A 53 6.91 0.45 -2.02
C LEU A 53 7.33 -0.88 -1.40
N VAL A 54 8.43 -1.44 -1.87
CA VAL A 54 9.05 -2.64 -1.29
C VAL A 54 10.28 -2.21 -0.49
N ARG A 55 10.18 -2.30 0.84
CA ARG A 55 11.33 -2.07 1.72
C ARG A 55 12.21 -3.31 1.73
N MET A 56 13.51 -3.12 1.50
CA MET A 56 14.50 -4.20 1.46
C MET A 56 15.87 -3.72 1.93
N LEU A 57 16.79 -4.67 2.14
CA LEU A 57 18.18 -4.36 2.45
C LEU A 57 18.90 -3.81 1.21
N PRO A 58 19.91 -2.92 1.38
CA PRO A 58 20.70 -2.41 0.27
C PRO A 58 21.37 -3.51 -0.57
N ALA A 59 21.82 -4.59 0.07
CA ALA A 59 22.42 -5.73 -0.61
C ALA A 59 21.42 -6.46 -1.53
N THR A 60 20.14 -6.53 -1.14
CA THR A 60 19.07 -7.11 -1.98
C THR A 60 18.84 -6.29 -3.23
N LEU A 61 18.81 -4.95 -3.10
CA LEU A 61 18.68 -4.06 -4.23
C LEU A 61 19.86 -4.21 -5.20
N GLN A 62 21.09 -4.30 -4.69
CA GLN A 62 22.28 -4.51 -5.51
C GLN A 62 22.21 -5.81 -6.32
N MET A 63 21.74 -6.91 -5.71
CA MET A 63 21.56 -8.19 -6.42
C MET A 63 20.49 -8.11 -7.52
N ILE A 64 19.40 -7.38 -7.28
CA ILE A 64 18.34 -7.16 -8.26
C ILE A 64 18.88 -6.36 -9.45
N VAL A 65 19.58 -5.24 -9.19
CA VAL A 65 20.15 -4.38 -10.23
C VAL A 65 21.25 -5.09 -11.04
N SER A 66 22.04 -5.96 -10.41
CA SER A 66 23.10 -6.70 -11.09
C SER A 66 22.61 -7.94 -11.86
N GLY A 67 21.31 -8.25 -11.81
CA GLY A 67 20.73 -9.44 -12.44
C GLY A 67 21.17 -10.76 -11.81
N GLY A 68 21.73 -10.73 -10.60
CA GLY A 68 22.28 -11.91 -9.91
C GLY A 68 21.24 -12.70 -9.11
N HIS A 69 19.94 -12.40 -9.27
CA HIS A 69 18.91 -13.03 -8.46
C HIS A 69 18.57 -14.45 -8.99
N PRO A 70 18.56 -15.50 -8.13
CA PRO A 70 18.37 -16.89 -8.58
C PRO A 70 17.04 -17.17 -9.29
N LYS A 71 16.03 -16.31 -9.07
CA LYS A 71 14.71 -16.41 -9.69
C LYS A 71 14.66 -15.83 -11.12
N GLY A 72 15.79 -15.34 -11.64
CA GLY A 72 15.85 -14.60 -12.90
C GLY A 72 15.59 -13.11 -12.68
N ASP A 73 15.18 -12.43 -13.74
CA ASP A 73 14.91 -10.99 -13.74
C ASP A 73 13.77 -10.62 -12.76
N VAL A 74 13.99 -9.56 -11.98
CA VAL A 74 13.09 -9.09 -10.90
C VAL A 74 12.52 -7.70 -11.21
N PHE A 75 12.82 -7.14 -12.39
CA PHE A 75 12.25 -5.89 -12.89
C PHE A 75 11.03 -6.09 -13.79
#